data_AF-A0A821VCY5-F1
#
_entry.id   AF-A0A821VCY5-F1
#
_cell.length_a   1.000
_cell.length_b   1.000
_cell.length_c   1.000
_cell.angle_alpha   90.00
_cell.angle_beta   90.00
_cell.angle_gamma   90.00
#
_symmetry.space_group_name_H-M   'P 1'
#
loop_
_entity.id
_entity.type
_entity.pdbx_description
1 polymer ?
#
loop_
_entity_poly.entity_id
_entity_poly.type
_entity_poly.pdbx_seq_one_letter_code
_entity_poly.pdbx_strand_id
1 'polypeptide(L)' 'GFAFLPLLWFINAIWFYKQAFKVEPYPQQAQIRRYVIRSAIGTFIWIVIIVAWNITFQLLRTKMGPLGDFLTFVSPRG' A
#
# COMPACT_ATOMS: atom_id res chain seq x y z
N GLY A 1 -3.45 -9.69 -1.91
CA GLY A 1 -2.86 -9.12 -3.14
C GLY A 1 -1.34 -9.19 -3.16
N PHE A 2 -0.78 -10.40 -3.19
CA PHE A 2 0.66 -10.64 -3.39
C PHE A 2 1.20 -10.10 -4.74
N ALA A 3 0.32 -9.57 -5.59
CA ALA A 3 0.59 -8.99 -6.90
C ALA A 3 0.67 -7.45 -6.88
N PHE A 4 1.38 -6.83 -5.92
CA PHE A 4 1.63 -5.36 -5.91
C PHE A 4 0.37 -4.47 -5.85
N LEU A 5 -0.71 -4.94 -5.21
CA LEU A 5 -1.99 -4.22 -5.15
C LEU A 5 -2.29 -3.72 -3.73
N PRO A 6 -1.59 -2.70 -3.20
CA PRO A 6 -1.81 -2.24 -1.82
C PRO A 6 -3.23 -1.72 -1.59
N LEU A 7 -3.84 -1.11 -2.61
CA LEU A 7 -5.22 -0.63 -2.54
C LEU A 7 -6.23 -1.77 -2.32
N LEU A 8 -5.96 -2.95 -2.89
CA LEU A 8 -6.78 -4.14 -2.69
C LEU A 8 -6.64 -4.69 -1.27
N TRP A 9 -5.46 -4.61 -0.65
CA TRP A 9 -5.27 -4.99 0.76
C TRP A 9 -5.99 -4.01 1.70
N PHE A 10 -5.99 -2.73 1.35
CA PHE A 10 -6.72 -1.69 2.09
C PHE A 10 -8.23 -1.92 2.05
N ILE A 11 -8.79 -2.14 0.86
CA ILE A 11 -10.22 -2.45 0.68
C ILE A 11 -10.57 -3.73 1.45
N ASN A 12 -9.73 -4.77 1.35
CA ASN A 12 -9.91 -6.02 2.10
C ASN A 12 -9.94 -5.76 3.62
N ALA A 13 -9.05 -4.92 4.13
CA ALA A 13 -9.02 -4.59 5.55
C ALA A 13 -10.28 -3.85 6.01
N ILE A 14 -10.79 -2.88 5.24
CA ILE A 14 -12.00 -2.10 5.58
C ILE A 14 -13.26 -2.97 5.46
N TRP A 15 -13.39 -3.73 4.38
CA TRP A 15 -14.61 -4.49 4.10
C TRP A 15 -14.83 -5.59 5.13
N PHE A 16 -13.78 -6.35 5.45
CA PHE A 16 -13.83 -7.43 6.44
C PHE A 16 -13.69 -6.94 7.89
N TYR A 17 -13.43 -5.64 8.14
CA TYR A 17 -13.34 -5.10 9.50
C TYR A 17 -14.61 -5.37 10.32
N LYS A 18 -15.79 -5.14 9.72
CA LYS A 18 -17.06 -5.39 10.42
C LYS A 18 -17.25 -6.88 10.73
N GLN A 19 -16.91 -7.78 9.81
CA GLN A 19 -17.01 -9.24 10.02
C GLN A 19 -15.98 -9.78 11.01
N ALA A 20 -14.81 -9.16 11.08
CA ALA A 20 -13.72 -9.56 11.98
C ALA A 20 -13.91 -9.06 13.43
N PHE A 21 -14.62 -7.94 13.63
CA PHE A 21 -14.65 -7.27 14.94
C PHE A 21 -16.06 -6.94 15.48
N LYS A 22 -17.11 -6.86 14.66
CA LYS A 22 -18.47 -6.45 15.10
C LYS A 22 -19.51 -7.57 15.13
N VAL A 23 -19.27 -8.69 14.47
CA VAL A 23 -20.20 -9.83 14.42
C VAL A 23 -19.98 -10.72 15.65
N GLU A 24 -21.04 -11.41 16.10
CA GLU A 24 -20.97 -12.40 17.17
C GLU A 24 -19.86 -13.44 16.94
N PRO A 25 -19.27 -14.01 18.00
CA PRO A 25 -18.16 -14.94 17.86
C PRO A 25 -18.56 -16.21 17.09
N TYR A 26 -17.87 -16.48 15.98
CA TYR A 26 -18.00 -17.75 15.23
C TYR A 26 -16.62 -18.36 14.97
N PRO A 27 -16.51 -19.69 14.79
CA PRO A 27 -15.23 -20.41 14.77
C PRO A 27 -14.20 -19.87 13.75
N GLN A 28 -14.68 -19.38 12.60
CA GLN A 28 -13.84 -18.89 11.50
C GLN A 28 -13.41 -17.42 11.68
N GLN A 29 -14.00 -16.69 12.63
CA GLN A 29 -13.74 -15.26 12.85
C GLN A 29 -12.28 -14.99 13.23
N ALA A 30 -11.66 -15.86 14.03
CA ALA A 30 -10.26 -15.74 14.41
C ALA A 30 -9.31 -15.80 13.20
N GLN A 31 -9.62 -16.66 12.23
CA GLN A 31 -8.86 -16.79 11.00
C GLN A 31 -9.01 -15.55 10.11
N ILE A 32 -10.24 -15.05 9.94
CA ILE A 32 -10.53 -13.82 9.19
C ILE A 32 -9.83 -12.62 9.81
N ARG A 33 -9.89 -12.47 11.14
CA ARG A 33 -9.22 -11.38 11.87
C ARG A 33 -7.71 -11.37 11.63
N ARG A 34 -7.07 -12.54 11.61
CA ARG A 34 -5.63 -12.67 11.31
C ARG A 34 -5.31 -12.23 9.87
N TYR A 35 -6.17 -12.56 8.90
CA TYR A 35 -5.99 -12.11 7.51
C TYR A 35 -6.21 -10.61 7.33
N VAL A 36 -7.18 -10.02 8.03
CA VAL A 36 -7.43 -8.57 8.03
C VAL A 36 -6.23 -7.82 8.61
N ILE A 37 -5.67 -8.29 9.74
CA ILE A 37 -4.49 -7.68 10.36
C ILE A 37 -3.27 -7.77 9.42
N ARG A 38 -3.03 -8.95 8.82
CA ARG A 38 -1.96 -9.12 7.82
C ARG A 38 -2.18 -8.20 6.61
N SER A 39 -3.44 -8.03 6.19
CA SER A 39 -3.80 -7.12 5.09
C SER A 39 -3.49 -5.66 5.43
N ALA A 40 -3.81 -5.23 6.65
CA ALA A 40 -3.50 -3.88 7.13
C ALA A 40 -1.99 -3.63 7.20
N ILE A 41 -1.21 -4.57 7.75
CA ILE A 41 0.26 -4.47 7.83
C ILE A 41 0.87 -4.38 6.44
N GLY A 42 0.48 -5.26 5.51
CA GLY A 42 0.99 -5.21 4.14
C GLY A 42 0.65 -3.91 3.44
N THR A 43 -0.55 -3.36 3.66
CA THR A 43 -0.93 -2.03 3.14
C THR A 43 -0.01 -0.94 3.69
N PHE A 44 0.24 -0.93 4.99
CA PHE A 44 1.10 0.06 5.63
C PHE A 44 2.54 0.02 5.11
N ILE A 45 3.11 -1.18 4.98
CA ILE A 45 4.46 -1.37 4.40
C ILE A 45 4.51 -0.79 2.98
N TRP A 46 3.51 -1.09 2.15
CA TRP A 46 3.45 -0.56 0.79
C TRP A 46 3.34 0.96 0.74
N ILE A 47 2.55 1.56 1.62
CA ILE A 47 2.45 3.02 1.72
C ILE A 47 3.82 3.62 2.04
N VAL A 48 4.53 3.06 3.03
CA VAL A 48 5.87 3.52 3.40
C VAL A 48 6.85 3.41 2.23
N ILE A 49 6.84 2.28 1.50
CA ILE A 49 7.69 2.08 0.32
C ILE A 49 7.39 3.13 -0.76
N ILE A 50 6.11 3.35 -1.08
CA ILE A 50 5.70 4.32 -2.12
C ILE A 50 6.08 5.75 -1.72
N VAL A 51 5.86 6.12 -0.45
CA VAL A 51 6.23 7.45 0.05
C VAL A 51 7.74 7.65 0.04
N ALA A 52 8.51 6.67 0.53
CA ALA A 52 9.97 6.72 0.53
C ALA A 52 10.52 6.82 -0.90
N TRP A 53 9.96 6.06 -1.85
CA TRP A 53 10.32 6.14 -3.26
C TRP A 53 10.02 7.53 -3.83
N ASN A 54 8.84 8.09 -3.57
CA ASN A 54 8.49 9.44 -4.02
C ASN A 54 9.44 10.50 -3.46
N ILE A 55 9.75 10.47 -2.17
CA ILE A 55 10.68 11.43 -1.55
C ILE A 55 12.06 11.31 -2.20
N THR A 56 12.58 10.09 -2.33
CA THR A 56 13.90 9.83 -2.93
C THR A 56 13.93 10.31 -4.38
N PHE A 57 12.89 9.97 -5.15
CA PHE A 57 12.78 10.39 -6.55
C PHE A 57 12.74 11.90 -6.66
N GLN A 58 11.89 12.60 -5.90
CA GLN A 58 11.78 14.06 -5.96
C GLN A 58 13.09 14.77 -5.56
N LEU A 59 13.80 14.26 -4.55
CA LEU A 59 15.05 14.86 -4.07
C LEU A 59 16.25 14.60 -4.99
N LEU A 60 16.34 13.40 -5.56
CA LEU A 60 17.48 13.00 -6.40
C LEU A 60 17.21 13.15 -7.89
N ARG A 61 15.98 13.43 -8.34
CA ARG A 61 15.62 13.54 -9.77
C ARG A 61 16.59 14.41 -10.57
N THR A 62 16.95 15.58 -10.06
CA THR A 62 17.90 16.50 -10.72
C THR A 62 19.33 15.97 -10.78
N LYS A 63 19.70 15.06 -9.87
CA LYS A 63 21.00 14.39 -9.81
C LYS A 63 21.05 13.08 -10.59
N MET A 64 19.89 12.50 -10.92
CA MET A 64 19.79 11.23 -11.66
C MET A 64 20.08 11.38 -13.17
N GLY A 65 20.25 12.61 -13.66
CA GLY A 65 20.60 12.89 -15.05
C GLY A 65 19.60 12.24 -16.03
N PRO A 66 20.07 11.59 -17.11
CA PRO A 66 19.18 11.00 -18.13
C PRO A 66 18.19 9.97 -17.56
N LEU A 67 18.58 9.21 -16.52
CA LEU A 67 17.71 8.22 -15.89
C LEU A 67 16.52 8.89 -15.19
N GLY A 68 16.72 10.07 -14.60
CA GLY A 68 15.65 10.85 -13.98
C GLY A 68 14.61 11.32 -15.00
N ASP A 69 15.07 11.68 -16.19
CA ASP A 69 14.20 12.09 -17.30
C ASP A 69 13.42 10.90 -17.89
N PHE A 70 14.06 9.75 -18.09
CA PHE A 70 13.38 8.53 -18.56
C PHE A 70 12.31 8.01 -17.58
N LEU A 71 12.56 8.14 -16.27
CA LEU A 71 11.61 7.72 -15.23
C LEU A 71 10.53 8.76 -14.96
N THR A 72 10.68 9.98 -15.47
CA THR A 72 9.67 11.02 -15.33
C THR A 72 8.53 10.79 -16.31
N PHE A 73 7.34 10.53 -15.79
CA PHE A 73 6.12 10.48 -16.61
C PHE A 73 5.51 11.87 -16.85
N VAL A 74 5.49 12.73 -15.82
CA VAL A 74 4.98 14.11 -15.93
C VAL A 74 6.13 15.08 -15.71
N SER A 75 6.56 15.72 -16.80
CA SER A 75 7.54 16.79 -16.75
C SER A 75 6.86 18.10 -16.35
N PRO A 76 7.37 18.83 -15.34
CA PRO A 76 6.89 20.16 -15.05
C PRO A 76 7.16 21.05 -16.26
N ARG A 77 6.09 21.50 -16.91
CA ARG A 77 6.15 22.51 -17.97
C ARG A 77 6.23 23.85 -17.24
N GLY A 78 7.46 24.34 -17.04
CA GLY A 78 7.70 25.72 -16.64
C GLY A 78 7.15 26.67 -17.71
#